data_AF-A0A7C2W4B0-F1
#
_entry.id   AF-A0A7C2W4B0-F1
#
_cell.length_a   1.000
_cell.length_b   1.000
_cell.length_c   1.000
_cell.angle_alpha   90.00
_cell.angle_beta   90.00
_cell.angle_gamma   90.00
#
_symmetry.space_group_name_H-M   'P 1'
#
loop_
_entity.id
_entity.type
_entity.pdbx_description
1 polymer ?
#
loop_
_entity_poly.entity_id
_entity_poly.type
_entity_poly.pdbx_seq_one_letter_code
_entity_poly.pdbx_strand_id
1 'polypeptide(L)'
;ALRKYLLEKQGFLVLDDCGVNAPAQAMVKIFLAMLRRAIPEYQVERIPNDHEIYNNYYELGGPPIGFDIFWWGTRPPKRNYMEGVSIEETNKLIVFFSRRDYMCSMESVSLPTRSVHYSPGVYRFFTNVVVYALTHGNIADYSQYVPEDKLAKQTLSESAPQAAKISATPKSE
;
A
#
# COMPACT_ATOMS: atom_id res chain seq x y z
N ALA A 1 -4.76 -12.45 -13.56
CA ALA A 1 -3.95 -11.27 -13.17
C ALA A 1 -3.70 -11.23 -11.66
N LEU A 2 -4.72 -11.10 -10.81
CA LEU A 2 -4.55 -10.98 -9.35
C LEU A 2 -3.78 -12.15 -8.72
N ARG A 3 -4.13 -13.40 -9.06
CA ARG A 3 -3.41 -14.60 -8.59
C ARG A 3 -1.92 -14.54 -8.90
N LYS A 4 -1.57 -14.22 -10.15
CA LYS A 4 -0.19 -14.05 -10.61
C LYS A 4 0.53 -12.94 -9.84
N TYR A 5 -0.13 -11.82 -9.61
CA TYR A 5 0.41 -10.73 -8.80
C TYR A 5 0.73 -11.19 -7.36
N LEU A 6 -0.21 -11.86 -6.70
CA LEU A 6 -0.07 -12.27 -5.29
C LEU A 6 0.88 -13.45 -5.09
N LEU A 7 0.86 -14.47 -5.96
CA LEU A 7 1.60 -15.71 -5.76
C LEU A 7 2.92 -15.75 -6.53
N GLU A 8 2.93 -15.39 -7.82
CA GLU A 8 4.15 -15.49 -8.64
C GLU A 8 5.07 -14.27 -8.45
N LYS A 9 4.48 -13.07 -8.43
CA LYS A 9 5.22 -11.82 -8.18
C LYS A 9 5.32 -11.49 -6.70
N GLN A 10 4.71 -12.31 -5.85
CA GLN A 10 4.63 -12.12 -4.42
C GLN A 10 4.33 -10.67 -4.01
N GLY A 11 3.45 -10.03 -4.78
CA GLY A 11 3.03 -8.66 -4.57
C GLY A 11 2.19 -8.55 -3.31
N PHE A 12 2.08 -7.33 -2.82
CA PHE A 12 1.33 -7.04 -1.60
C PHE A 12 0.06 -6.27 -1.93
N LEU A 13 -1.08 -6.70 -1.39
CA LEU A 13 -2.37 -6.04 -1.59
C LEU A 13 -2.94 -5.56 -0.26
N VAL A 14 -3.29 -4.28 -0.20
CA VAL A 14 -3.93 -3.67 0.96
C VAL A 14 -5.37 -3.32 0.61
N LEU A 15 -6.31 -3.73 1.46
CA LEU A 15 -7.68 -3.23 1.44
C LEU A 15 -8.03 -2.62 2.79
N ASP A 16 -8.48 -1.37 2.77
CA ASP A 16 -9.05 -0.70 3.93
C ASP A 16 -10.54 -0.44 3.69
N ASP A 17 -11.39 -1.01 4.53
CA ASP A 17 -12.83 -0.79 4.50
C ASP A 17 -13.18 0.39 5.41
N CYS A 18 -13.79 1.40 4.82
CA CYS A 18 -14.22 2.61 5.52
C CYS A 18 -15.48 2.40 6.38
N GLY A 19 -16.07 1.20 6.39
CA GLY A 19 -17.16 0.86 7.29
C GLY A 19 -18.46 1.66 7.05
N VAL A 20 -18.62 2.30 5.88
CA VAL A 20 -19.86 2.97 5.50
C VAL A 20 -20.99 1.95 5.50
N ASN A 21 -21.97 2.13 6.39
CA ASN A 21 -23.05 1.17 6.61
C ASN A 21 -22.52 -0.22 7.04
N ALA A 22 -21.79 -0.25 8.16
CA ALA A 22 -21.18 -1.43 8.78
C ALA A 22 -22.06 -2.72 8.81
N PRO A 23 -23.39 -2.65 8.97
CA PRO A 23 -24.25 -3.84 8.89
C PRO A 23 -24.23 -4.53 7.51
N ALA A 24 -24.03 -3.76 6.43
CA ALA A 24 -24.01 -4.30 5.07
C ALA A 24 -22.62 -4.84 4.68
N GLN A 25 -21.54 -4.13 5.02
CA GLN A 25 -20.13 -4.47 4.72
C GLN A 25 -19.95 -5.09 3.31
N ALA A 26 -20.63 -4.51 2.32
CA ALA A 26 -20.73 -5.09 0.99
C ALA A 26 -19.35 -5.20 0.33
N MET A 27 -18.49 -4.19 0.52
CA MET A 27 -17.12 -4.19 0.01
C MET A 27 -16.29 -5.34 0.56
N VAL A 28 -16.34 -5.57 1.87
CA VAL A 28 -15.66 -6.70 2.52
C VAL A 28 -16.12 -8.03 1.94
N LYS A 29 -17.44 -8.24 1.83
CA LYS A 29 -18.01 -9.50 1.30
C LYS A 29 -17.60 -9.74 -0.15
N ILE A 30 -17.65 -8.70 -0.99
CA ILE A 30 -17.24 -8.76 -2.39
C ILE A 30 -15.75 -9.07 -2.49
N PHE A 31 -14.92 -8.39 -1.72
CA PHE A 31 -13.48 -8.62 -1.70
C PHE A 31 -13.12 -10.05 -1.28
N LEU A 32 -13.72 -10.55 -0.20
CA LEU A 32 -13.51 -11.94 0.24
C LEU A 32 -13.97 -12.95 -0.83
N ALA A 33 -15.07 -12.68 -1.54
CA ALA A 33 -15.49 -13.52 -2.65
C ALA A 33 -14.49 -13.47 -3.83
N MET A 34 -13.92 -12.31 -4.13
CA MET A 34 -12.87 -12.16 -5.14
C MET A 34 -11.59 -12.90 -4.76
N LEU A 35 -11.16 -12.82 -3.49
CA LEU A 35 -10.01 -13.56 -2.98
C LEU A 35 -10.24 -15.07 -3.07
N ARG A 36 -11.40 -15.57 -2.61
CA ARG A 36 -11.75 -17.00 -2.73
C ARG A 36 -11.74 -17.49 -4.18
N ARG A 37 -12.10 -16.63 -5.14
CA ARG A 37 -12.02 -16.97 -6.56
C ARG A 37 -10.58 -16.96 -7.10
N ALA A 38 -9.74 -16.06 -6.63
CA ALA A 38 -8.37 -15.88 -7.14
C ALA A 38 -7.35 -16.85 -6.52
N ILE A 39 -7.48 -17.09 -5.21
CA ILE A 39 -6.56 -17.86 -4.38
C ILE A 39 -7.34 -18.75 -3.39
N PRO A 40 -8.19 -19.68 -3.89
CA PRO A 40 -9.07 -20.51 -3.05
C PRO A 40 -8.34 -21.35 -2.00
N GLU A 41 -7.07 -21.67 -2.23
CA GLU A 41 -6.25 -22.49 -1.34
C GLU A 41 -5.75 -21.74 -0.10
N TYR A 42 -5.82 -20.40 -0.09
CA TYR A 42 -5.42 -19.58 1.05
C TYR A 42 -6.62 -18.99 1.77
N GLN A 43 -6.57 -18.99 3.10
CA GLN A 43 -7.63 -18.44 3.94
C GLN A 43 -7.25 -17.06 4.48
N VAL A 44 -8.28 -16.27 4.78
CA VAL A 44 -8.09 -15.00 5.50
C VAL A 44 -8.02 -15.32 6.98
N GLU A 45 -6.88 -15.00 7.58
CA GLU A 45 -6.58 -15.30 8.97
C GLU A 45 -6.28 -14.03 9.75
N ARG A 46 -6.29 -14.16 11.07
CA ARG A 46 -5.86 -13.07 11.96
C ARG A 46 -4.35 -12.93 11.88
N ILE A 47 -3.88 -11.70 11.67
CA ILE A 47 -2.47 -11.35 11.76
C ILE A 47 -2.07 -11.34 13.25
N PRO A 48 -1.01 -12.08 13.64
CA PRO A 48 -0.46 -12.05 15.00
C PRO A 48 -0.08 -10.62 15.42
N ASN A 49 -0.37 -10.22 16.66
CA ASN A 49 -0.12 -8.84 17.11
C ASN A 49 1.38 -8.50 17.20
N ASP A 50 2.26 -9.49 17.15
CA ASP A 50 3.72 -9.40 17.12
C ASP A 50 4.29 -9.51 15.69
N HIS A 51 3.44 -9.61 14.66
CA HIS A 51 3.87 -9.72 13.28
C HIS A 51 4.75 -8.52 12.85
N GLU A 52 5.77 -8.80 12.04
CA GLU A 52 6.78 -7.83 11.59
C GLU A 52 6.19 -6.58 10.93
N ILE A 53 5.04 -6.71 10.26
CA ILE A 53 4.33 -5.57 9.64
C ILE A 53 4.05 -4.41 10.63
N TYR A 54 4.02 -4.68 11.93
CA TYR A 54 3.84 -3.66 12.96
C TYR A 54 5.14 -2.99 13.42
N ASN A 55 6.31 -3.56 13.10
CA ASN A 55 7.58 -3.19 13.72
C ASN A 55 8.78 -3.07 12.75
N ASN A 56 8.60 -3.21 11.43
CA ASN A 56 9.71 -3.22 10.47
C ASN A 56 10.39 -1.86 10.19
N TYR A 57 9.74 -0.74 10.50
CA TYR A 57 10.30 0.61 10.33
C TYR A 57 10.03 1.48 11.56
N TYR A 58 8.76 1.58 11.98
CA TYR A 58 8.36 2.08 13.29
C TYR A 58 7.97 0.93 14.19
N GLU A 59 8.38 0.97 15.46
CA GLU A 59 7.95 0.01 16.48
C GLU A 59 6.59 0.42 17.07
N LEU A 60 5.55 -0.39 16.84
CA LEU A 60 4.19 -0.11 17.31
C LEU A 60 3.70 -1.10 18.37
N GLY A 61 4.34 -2.27 18.51
CA GLY A 61 3.90 -3.30 19.45
C GLY A 61 2.55 -3.95 19.11
N GLY A 62 2.10 -3.76 17.87
CA GLY A 62 0.88 -4.36 17.32
C GLY A 62 -0.01 -3.37 16.56
N PRO A 63 -1.29 -3.71 16.38
CA PRO A 63 -2.20 -2.88 15.60
C PRO A 63 -2.44 -1.52 16.28
N PRO A 64 -2.19 -0.38 15.59
CA PRO A 64 -2.43 0.94 16.17
C PRO A 64 -3.92 1.14 16.44
N ILE A 65 -4.24 2.02 17.39
CA ILE A 65 -5.61 2.48 17.59
C ILE A 65 -5.81 3.69 16.66
N GLY A 66 -6.66 3.49 15.65
CA GLY A 66 -7.09 4.56 14.76
C GLY A 66 -8.29 5.32 15.30
N PHE A 67 -8.86 6.16 14.45
CA PHE A 67 -10.23 6.59 14.59
C PHE A 67 -11.09 5.51 13.92
N ASP A 68 -11.55 4.52 14.71
CA ASP A 68 -12.49 3.50 14.23
C ASP A 68 -13.86 4.20 13.98
N ILE A 69 -13.93 5.04 12.96
CA ILE A 69 -15.12 5.78 12.57
C ILE A 69 -15.92 4.87 11.68
N PHE A 70 -16.96 4.30 12.26
CA PHE A 70 -18.03 3.81 11.42
C PHE A 70 -18.98 4.96 11.18
N TRP A 71 -19.22 5.23 9.90
CA TRP A 71 -20.20 6.19 9.48
C TRP A 71 -21.57 5.87 10.09
N TRP A 72 -22.38 6.92 10.28
CA TRP A 72 -23.78 6.82 10.71
C TRP A 72 -23.98 6.33 12.16
N GLY A 73 -23.03 6.59 13.05
CA GLY A 73 -23.17 6.34 14.50
C GLY A 73 -23.00 4.87 14.90
N THR A 74 -22.47 4.04 14.00
CA THR A 74 -22.19 2.64 14.32
C THR A 74 -20.97 2.57 15.24
N ARG A 75 -20.99 1.66 16.22
CA ARG A 75 -19.84 1.44 17.10
C ARG A 75 -19.02 0.27 16.56
N PRO A 76 -17.68 0.40 16.51
CA PRO A 76 -16.81 -0.72 16.18
C PRO A 76 -17.09 -1.90 17.11
N PRO A 77 -17.12 -3.14 16.59
CA PRO A 77 -16.88 -4.28 17.47
C PRO A 77 -15.47 -4.13 18.08
N LYS A 78 -15.30 -4.46 19.38
CA LYS A 78 -14.00 -4.46 20.05
C LYS A 78 -13.08 -5.53 19.45
N ARG A 79 -12.50 -5.26 18.29
CA ARG A 79 -11.54 -6.11 17.58
C ARG A 79 -10.22 -5.36 17.49
N ASN A 80 -9.26 -5.73 18.32
CA ASN A 80 -7.90 -5.20 18.24
C ASN A 80 -6.97 -6.20 17.53
N TYR A 81 -7.34 -6.53 16.30
CA TYR A 81 -6.57 -7.39 15.42
C TYR A 81 -6.83 -7.04 13.97
N MET A 82 -5.89 -7.40 13.11
CA MET A 82 -6.03 -7.27 11.67
C MET A 82 -6.15 -8.63 11.02
N GLU A 83 -6.61 -8.64 9.78
CA GLU A 83 -6.77 -9.85 8.99
C GLU A 83 -5.92 -9.76 7.73
N GLY A 84 -5.55 -10.90 7.21
CA GLY A 84 -4.75 -10.98 6.01
C GLY A 84 -4.60 -12.39 5.50
N VAL A 85 -3.80 -12.53 4.45
CA VAL A 85 -3.47 -13.83 3.85
C VAL A 85 -1.96 -13.93 3.82
N SER A 86 -1.44 -15.03 4.34
CA SER A 86 -0.01 -15.35 4.31
C SER A 86 0.24 -16.59 3.46
N ILE A 87 1.40 -16.63 2.81
CA ILE A 87 1.91 -17.83 2.13
C ILE A 87 2.55 -18.72 3.19
N GLU A 88 2.00 -19.91 3.42
CA GLU A 88 2.42 -20.82 4.50
C GLU A 88 3.91 -21.18 4.44
N GLU A 89 4.46 -21.45 3.26
CA GLU A 89 5.85 -21.91 3.08
C GLU A 89 6.88 -20.83 3.40
N THR A 90 6.49 -19.56 3.30
CA THR A 90 7.39 -18.41 3.52
C THR A 90 7.00 -17.57 4.72
N ASN A 91 5.87 -17.89 5.36
CA ASN A 91 5.20 -17.07 6.37
C ASN A 91 5.04 -15.59 5.96
N LYS A 92 4.98 -15.32 4.66
CA LYS A 92 4.94 -13.96 4.12
C LYS A 92 3.51 -13.50 3.93
N LEU A 93 3.17 -12.35 4.49
CA LEU A 93 1.89 -11.71 4.28
C LEU A 93 1.80 -11.16 2.84
N ILE A 94 0.77 -11.53 2.09
CA ILE A 94 0.52 -11.08 0.71
C ILE A 94 -0.73 -10.23 0.58
N VAL A 95 -1.67 -10.37 1.51
CA VAL A 95 -2.86 -9.53 1.59
C VAL A 95 -2.99 -9.00 3.01
N PHE A 96 -3.17 -7.69 3.14
CA PHE A 96 -3.56 -7.03 4.38
C PHE A 96 -4.96 -6.45 4.22
N PHE A 97 -5.82 -6.73 5.19
CA PHE A 97 -7.21 -6.29 5.21
C PHE A 97 -7.55 -5.61 6.55
N SER A 98 -8.01 -4.36 6.45
CA SER A 98 -8.46 -3.52 7.56
C SER A 98 -9.96 -3.27 7.48
N ARG A 99 -10.65 -3.42 8.61
CA ARG A 99 -12.06 -2.99 8.82
C ARG A 99 -12.17 -1.83 9.80
N ARG A 100 -11.06 -1.10 9.97
CA ARG A 100 -10.86 -0.11 11.04
C ARG A 100 -10.82 1.32 10.50
N ASP A 101 -11.09 1.50 9.21
CA ASP A 101 -11.06 2.79 8.52
C ASP A 101 -9.78 3.59 8.79
N TYR A 102 -8.65 2.93 8.59
CA TYR A 102 -7.35 3.53 8.86
C TYR A 102 -7.02 4.64 7.87
N MET A 103 -7.48 4.56 6.63
CA MET A 103 -7.23 5.62 5.66
C MET A 103 -8.03 6.89 6.00
N CYS A 104 -9.25 6.81 6.53
CA CYS A 104 -9.90 8.01 7.07
C CYS A 104 -9.21 8.52 8.34
N SER A 105 -8.59 7.64 9.13
CA SER A 105 -7.71 8.02 10.26
C SER A 105 -6.41 8.70 9.82
N MET A 106 -6.15 8.78 8.52
CA MET A 106 -5.03 9.49 7.92
C MET A 106 -5.46 10.78 7.21
N GLU A 107 -6.68 11.27 7.41
CA GLU A 107 -7.05 12.57 6.87
C GLU A 107 -6.25 13.69 7.56
N SER A 108 -5.65 14.56 6.74
CA SER A 108 -4.85 15.70 7.20
C SER A 108 -5.60 17.03 7.14
N VAL A 109 -6.78 17.05 6.50
CA VAL A 109 -7.60 18.24 6.31
C VAL A 109 -9.04 17.94 6.67
N SER A 110 -9.70 18.90 7.30
CA SER A 110 -11.16 18.87 7.48
C SER A 110 -11.83 19.20 6.14
N LEU A 111 -12.91 18.50 5.83
CA LEU A 111 -13.82 18.88 4.74
C LEU A 111 -15.02 19.64 5.32
N PRO A 112 -15.76 20.42 4.54
CA PRO A 112 -16.99 21.06 5.01
C PRO A 112 -18.01 20.06 5.61
N THR A 113 -17.93 18.79 5.20
CA THR A 113 -18.81 17.71 5.64
C THR A 113 -18.26 16.89 6.82
N ARG A 114 -16.98 17.03 7.20
CA ARG A 114 -16.36 16.26 8.28
C ARG A 114 -15.10 16.89 8.85
N SER A 115 -14.89 16.69 10.15
CA SER A 115 -13.65 17.13 10.82
C SER A 115 -12.50 16.17 10.53
N VAL A 116 -11.28 16.69 10.61
CA VAL A 116 -10.06 15.90 10.47
C VAL A 116 -9.99 14.79 11.52
N HIS A 117 -9.62 13.59 11.08
CA HIS A 117 -9.42 12.42 11.92
C HIS A 117 -7.97 11.98 11.80
N TYR A 118 -7.10 12.59 12.60
CA TYR A 118 -5.65 12.44 12.49
C TYR A 118 -5.11 11.47 13.56
N SER A 119 -4.70 10.26 13.16
CA SER A 119 -4.02 9.31 14.04
C SER A 119 -2.55 9.09 13.65
N PRO A 120 -1.58 9.67 14.41
CA PRO A 120 -0.15 9.45 14.17
C PRO A 120 0.25 7.96 14.15
N GLY A 121 -0.40 7.13 14.97
CA GLY A 121 -0.13 5.69 15.01
C GLY A 121 -0.47 4.99 13.70
N VAL A 122 -1.56 5.41 13.05
CA VAL A 122 -1.97 4.85 11.76
C VAL A 122 -1.06 5.33 10.62
N TYR A 123 -0.62 6.59 10.64
CA TYR A 123 0.40 7.08 9.70
C TYR A 123 1.71 6.29 9.78
N ARG A 124 2.20 6.04 10.99
CA ARG A 124 3.40 5.21 11.22
C ARG A 124 3.17 3.79 10.73
N PHE A 125 2.00 3.22 11.03
CA PHE A 125 1.66 1.88 10.56
C PHE A 125 1.61 1.77 9.04
N PHE A 126 0.96 2.71 8.33
CA PHE A 126 0.96 2.67 6.86
C PHE A 126 2.35 2.87 6.26
N THR A 127 3.26 3.57 6.96
CA THR A 127 4.68 3.59 6.58
C THR A 127 5.28 2.18 6.65
N ASN A 128 5.03 1.45 7.74
CA ASN A 128 5.49 0.07 7.88
C ASN A 128 4.89 -0.86 6.80
N VAL A 129 3.62 -0.68 6.47
CA VAL A 129 2.92 -1.43 5.41
C VAL A 129 3.61 -1.21 4.06
N VAL A 130 3.97 0.03 3.72
CA VAL A 130 4.70 0.34 2.49
C VAL A 130 6.11 -0.27 2.52
N VAL A 131 6.84 -0.10 3.62
CA VAL A 131 8.17 -0.70 3.78
C VAL A 131 8.11 -2.23 3.67
N TYR A 132 7.09 -2.86 4.27
CA TYR A 132 6.88 -4.30 4.19
C TYR A 132 6.67 -4.73 2.73
N ALA A 133 5.79 -4.04 2.00
CA ALA A 133 5.52 -4.33 0.61
C ALA A 133 6.77 -4.23 -0.29
N LEU A 134 7.63 -3.23 -0.03
CA LEU A 134 8.85 -3.00 -0.81
C LEU A 134 9.99 -3.97 -0.47
N THR A 135 10.12 -4.36 0.80
CA THR A 135 11.21 -5.22 1.28
C THR A 135 10.91 -6.69 1.10
N HIS A 136 9.64 -7.07 1.17
CA HIS A 136 9.24 -8.47 1.04
C HIS A 136 8.75 -8.78 -0.36
N GLY A 137 8.12 -7.84 -1.09
CA GLY A 137 7.55 -8.08 -2.41
C GLY A 137 8.58 -8.23 -3.53
N ASN A 138 8.36 -9.16 -4.48
CA ASN A 138 9.19 -9.27 -5.69
C ASN A 138 8.74 -8.31 -6.80
N ILE A 139 7.99 -7.26 -6.46
CA ILE A 139 7.53 -6.28 -7.47
C ILE A 139 8.68 -5.39 -7.95
N ALA A 140 9.70 -5.20 -7.11
CA ALA A 140 10.93 -4.48 -7.44
C ALA A 140 12.01 -5.40 -8.04
N ASP A 141 11.69 -6.68 -8.31
CA ASP A 141 12.59 -7.57 -9.02
C ASP A 141 12.65 -7.20 -10.50
N TYR A 142 13.66 -6.39 -10.84
CA TYR A 142 13.99 -5.98 -12.19
C TYR A 142 15.07 -6.88 -12.82
N SER A 143 15.38 -8.06 -12.27
CA SER A 143 16.41 -8.96 -12.82
C SER A 143 16.14 -9.37 -14.27
N GLN A 144 14.86 -9.41 -14.66
CA GLN A 144 14.41 -9.72 -16.03
C GLN A 144 14.19 -8.46 -16.88
N TYR A 145 14.30 -7.26 -16.31
CA TYR A 145 14.17 -6.02 -17.05
C TYR A 145 15.48 -5.71 -17.77
N VAL A 146 15.50 -5.96 -19.07
CA VAL A 146 16.55 -5.49 -19.97
C VAL A 146 16.07 -4.16 -20.56
N PRO A 147 16.62 -3.00 -20.14
CA PRO A 147 16.24 -1.74 -20.74
C PRO A 147 16.59 -1.75 -22.22
N GLU A 148 15.72 -1.17 -23.05
CA GLU A 148 16.05 -0.94 -24.45
C GLU A 148 17.27 -0.02 -24.51
N ASP A 149 18.34 -0.47 -25.19
CA ASP A 149 19.50 0.37 -25.47
C ASP A 149 19.13 1.41 -26.52
N LYS A 150 18.53 2.51 -26.06
CA LYS A 150 18.17 3.66 -26.89
C LYS A 150 19.41 4.41 -27.41
N LEU A 151 20.55 4.23 -26.77
CA LEU A 151 21.82 4.85 -27.17
C LEU A 151 22.47 4.07 -28.31
N ALA A 152 22.31 2.74 -28.39
CA ALA A 152 22.79 1.93 -29.52
C ALA A 152 22.18 2.34 -30.87
N LYS A 153 20.97 2.92 -30.86
CA LYS A 153 20.30 3.47 -32.06
C LYS A 153 20.71 4.90 -32.40
N GLN A 154 21.44 5.56 -31.50
CA GLN A 154 21.91 6.92 -31.66
C GLN A 154 23.38 6.87 -32.08
N THR A 155 23.71 7.40 -33.25
CA THR A 155 25.09 7.75 -33.57
C THR A 155 25.54 8.83 -32.60
N LEU A 156 26.22 8.42 -31.52
CA LEU A 156 26.81 9.34 -30.56
C LEU A 156 27.90 10.13 -31.26
N SER A 157 27.90 11.45 -31.07
CA SER A 157 28.95 12.32 -31.61
C SER A 157 30.29 11.96 -30.98
N GLU A 158 31.29 11.63 -31.79
CA GLU A 158 32.68 11.44 -31.36
C GLU A 158 33.39 12.78 -31.06
N SER A 159 32.78 13.90 -31.47
CA SER A 159 33.30 15.24 -31.20
C SER A 159 32.85 15.75 -29.83
N ALA A 160 33.76 16.43 -29.13
CA ALA A 160 33.47 17.05 -27.86
C ALA A 160 32.28 18.02 -27.98
N PRO A 161 31.35 18.03 -26.99
CA PRO A 161 30.20 18.92 -27.03
C PRO A 161 30.69 20.38 -27.08
N GLN A 162 30.28 21.13 -28.09
CA GLN A 162 30.54 22.56 -28.14
C GLN A 162 29.67 23.26 -27.10
N ALA A 163 30.26 24.24 -26.41
CA ALA A 163 29.51 25.12 -25.51
C ALA A 163 28.31 25.72 -26.25
N ALA A 164 27.13 25.68 -25.62
CA ALA A 164 25.94 26.28 -26.18
C ALA A 164 26.21 27.76 -26.46
N LYS A 165 26.06 28.18 -27.72
CA LYS A 165 26.17 29.59 -28.08
C LYS A 165 24.93 30.31 -27.55
N ILE A 166 25.10 31.02 -26.45
CA ILE A 166 24.08 31.93 -25.93
C ILE A 166 24.14 33.18 -26.83
N SER A 167 23.08 33.47 -27.59
CA SER A 167 22.96 34.79 -28.20
C SER A 167 22.80 35.81 -27.08
N ALA A 168 23.68 36.80 -27.01
CA ALA A 168 23.51 37.91 -26.10
C ALA A 168 22.15 38.56 -26.40
N THR A 169 21.26 38.60 -25.42
CA THR A 169 20.01 39.37 -25.50
C THR A 169 20.39 40.82 -25.80
N PRO A 170 19.89 41.43 -26.90
CA PRO A 170 20.14 42.85 -27.13
C PRO A 170 19.52 43.63 -25.97
N LYS A 171 20.32 44.42 -25.26
CA LYS A 171 19.75 45.49 -24.42
C LYS A 171 19.13 46.51 -25.36
N SER A 172 17.82 46.67 -25.33
CA SER A 172 17.17 47.86 -25.86
C SER A 172 17.56 49.04 -24.97
N GLU A 173 18.28 50.01 -25.53
CA GLU A 173 18.39 51.37 -24.99
C GLU A 173 17.07 52.14 -25.16
#